data_AF-M2UQS3-F1
#
_entry.id   AF-M2UQS3-F1
#
_cell.length_a   1.000
_cell.length_b   1.000
_cell.length_c   1.000
_cell.angle_alpha   90.00
_cell.angle_beta   90.00
_cell.angle_gamma   90.00
#
_symmetry.space_group_name_H-M   'P 1'
#
loop_
_entity.id
_entity.type
_entity.pdbx_description
1 polymer ?
#
loop_
_entity_poly.entity_id
_entity_poly.type
_entity_poly.pdbx_seq_one_letter_code
_entity_poly.pdbx_strand_id
1 'polypeptide(L)'
;MQLTSSRRTFVKSLAAGGAVAGLGLWQQPVWALTSPGQPTVLSGTEFDLTIDSMSVDFTGKRRTAMAINGSIPGPLLRWREGDTVTLRVRNRLPHDTSIH
;
A
#
# COMPACT_ATOMS: atom_id res chain seq x y z
N MET A 1 -38.69 -18.90 9.81
CA MET A 1 -39.03 -17.63 10.50
C MET A 1 -38.52 -16.49 9.63
N GLN A 2 -39.41 -15.77 8.96
CA GLN A 2 -39.08 -14.70 8.01
C GLN A 2 -38.98 -13.39 8.81
N LEU A 3 -37.76 -12.86 9.00
CA LEU A 3 -37.56 -11.59 9.72
C LEU A 3 -38.08 -10.45 8.82
N THR A 4 -39.25 -9.92 9.14
CA THR A 4 -39.78 -8.71 8.49
C THR A 4 -38.98 -7.50 8.99
N SER A 5 -37.85 -7.21 8.36
CA SER A 5 -37.08 -6.01 8.68
C SER A 5 -37.86 -4.77 8.22
N SER A 6 -38.45 -4.05 9.18
CA SER A 6 -39.17 -2.80 8.90
C SER A 6 -38.18 -1.68 8.56
N ARG A 7 -38.58 -0.75 7.68
CA ARG A 7 -37.82 0.49 7.38
C ARG A 7 -37.41 1.24 8.64
N ARG A 8 -38.25 1.21 9.68
CA ARG A 8 -37.96 1.81 10.99
C ARG A 8 -36.85 1.08 11.74
N THR A 9 -36.78 -0.24 11.64
CA THR A 9 -35.70 -1.04 12.25
C THR A 9 -34.38 -0.74 11.55
N PHE A 10 -34.38 -0.60 10.22
CA PHE A 10 -33.22 -0.20 9.44
C PHE A 10 -32.68 1.19 9.82
N VAL A 11 -33.56 2.19 9.95
CA VAL A 11 -33.14 3.55 10.36
C VAL A 11 -32.58 3.56 11.78
N LYS A 12 -33.17 2.80 12.70
CA LYS A 12 -32.66 2.65 14.06
C LYS A 12 -31.27 2.02 14.09
N SER A 13 -31.05 0.96 13.30
CA SER A 13 -29.73 0.34 13.20
C SER A 13 -28.70 1.27 12.56
N LEU A 14 -29.09 2.07 11.55
CA LEU A 14 -28.20 3.05 10.94
C LEU A 14 -27.82 4.18 11.91
N ALA A 15 -28.79 4.71 12.66
CA ALA A 15 -28.55 5.75 13.66
C ALA A 15 -27.68 5.24 14.82
N ALA A 16 -27.93 4.01 15.30
CA ALA A 16 -27.12 3.39 16.34
C ALA A 16 -25.68 3.13 15.87
N GLY A 17 -25.51 2.59 14.66
CA GLY A 17 -24.19 2.39 14.05
C GLY A 17 -23.43 3.70 13.83
N GLY A 18 -24.12 4.75 13.35
CA GLY A 18 -23.54 6.08 13.17
C GLY A 18 -23.08 6.72 14.49
N ALA A 19 -23.84 6.55 15.57
CA ALA A 19 -23.45 7.04 16.89
C ALA A 19 -22.18 6.34 17.43
N VAL A 20 -22.07 5.01 17.25
CA VAL A 20 -20.88 4.25 17.66
C VAL A 20 -19.64 4.67 16.87
N ALA A 21 -19.77 4.89 15.56
CA ALA A 21 -18.69 5.40 14.72
C ALA A 21 -18.31 6.86 15.08
N GLY A 22 -19.30 7.74 15.27
CA GLY A 22 -19.09 9.14 15.60
C GLY A 22 -18.46 9.38 16.98
N LEU A 23 -18.66 8.47 17.93
CA LEU A 23 -17.99 8.49 19.24
C LEU A 23 -16.57 7.90 19.22
N GLY A 24 -16.07 7.49 18.05
CA GLY A 24 -14.72 6.92 17.93
C GLY A 24 -14.55 5.55 18.58
N LEU A 25 -15.64 4.89 18.97
CA LEU A 25 -15.62 3.51 19.50
C LEU A 25 -15.40 2.49 18.39
N TRP A 26 -15.59 2.89 17.13
CA TRP A 26 -15.17 2.16 15.95
C TRP A 26 -13.73 2.53 15.58
N GLN A 27 -12.80 2.17 16.45
CA GLN A 27 -11.37 2.37 16.18
C GLN A 27 -10.97 1.56 14.94
N GLN A 28 -10.30 2.21 13.99
CA GLN A 28 -9.66 1.48 12.90
C GLN A 28 -8.56 0.59 13.51
N PRO A 29 -8.45 -0.67 13.09
CA PRO A 29 -7.39 -1.53 13.56
C PRO A 29 -6.02 -0.96 13.19
N VAL A 30 -5.25 -0.51 14.18
CA VAL A 30 -3.89 0.06 14.00
C VAL A 30 -2.94 -0.96 13.35
N TRP A 31 -3.20 -2.26 13.48
CA TRP A 31 -2.41 -3.32 12.86
C TRP A 31 -2.49 -3.36 11.32
N ALA A 32 -3.43 -2.63 10.71
CA ALA A 32 -3.49 -2.47 9.26
C ALA A 32 -2.64 -1.29 8.75
N LEU A 33 -2.13 -0.43 9.64
CA LEU A 33 -1.24 0.66 9.26
C LEU A 33 0.19 0.11 9.10
N THR A 34 0.73 0.19 7.89
CA THR A 34 2.14 -0.13 7.64
C THR A 34 3.02 0.83 8.46
N SER A 35 3.94 0.29 9.27
CA SER A 35 4.85 1.12 10.04
C SER A 35 5.78 1.92 9.11
N PRO A 36 6.07 3.20 9.41
CA PRO A 36 7.08 3.95 8.68
C PRO A 36 8.40 3.19 8.65
N GLY A 37 8.92 2.90 7.46
CA GLY A 37 10.19 2.18 7.26
C GLY A 37 10.07 0.67 7.03
N GLN A 38 8.88 0.06 7.11
CA GLN A 38 8.71 -1.30 6.63
C GLN A 38 8.70 -1.34 5.09
N PRO A 39 9.58 -2.12 4.45
CA PRO A 39 9.60 -2.21 2.99
C PRO A 39 8.33 -2.92 2.50
N THR A 40 7.76 -2.43 1.40
CA THR A 40 6.72 -3.15 0.67
C THR A 40 7.31 -4.47 0.17
N VAL A 41 6.70 -5.60 0.54
CA VAL A 41 7.15 -6.92 0.08
C VAL A 41 6.26 -7.38 -1.07
N LEU A 42 6.86 -7.62 -2.22
CA LEU A 42 6.20 -8.26 -3.37
C LEU A 42 6.63 -9.72 -3.39
N SER A 43 5.66 -10.64 -3.51
CA SER A 43 5.94 -12.08 -3.59
C SER A 43 5.29 -12.70 -4.83
N GLY A 44 5.95 -13.69 -5.43
CA GLY A 44 5.45 -14.38 -6.62
C GLY A 44 6.56 -14.65 -7.63
N THR A 45 6.17 -14.90 -8.87
CA THR A 45 7.08 -15.17 -9.99
C THR A 45 6.99 -14.12 -11.09
N GLU A 46 6.11 -13.14 -10.97
CA GLU A 46 6.00 -12.02 -11.90
C GLU A 46 6.05 -10.70 -11.13
N PHE A 47 6.89 -9.78 -11.60
CA PHE A 47 7.11 -8.50 -10.95
C PHE A 47 7.16 -7.38 -11.97
N ASP A 48 6.44 -6.30 -11.69
CA ASP A 48 6.49 -5.06 -12.45
C ASP A 48 7.20 -3.98 -11.62
N LEU A 49 8.34 -3.52 -12.12
CA LEU A 49 9.17 -2.50 -11.49
C LEU A 49 9.20 -1.25 -12.36
N THR A 50 8.87 -0.11 -11.76
CA THR A 50 9.02 1.21 -12.38
C THR A 50 10.14 1.96 -11.68
N ILE A 51 11.18 2.32 -12.42
CA ILE A 51 12.25 3.19 -11.97
C ILE A 51 11.86 4.63 -12.34
N ASP A 52 11.79 5.51 -11.36
CA ASP A 52 11.39 6.90 -11.54
C ASP A 52 12.17 7.85 -10.62
N SER A 53 12.06 9.14 -10.88
CA SER A 53 12.58 10.20 -10.00
C SER A 53 11.51 10.65 -9.00
N MET A 54 11.89 10.78 -7.74
CA MET A 54 11.01 11.22 -6.65
C MET A 54 11.67 12.36 -5.87
N SER A 55 10.89 13.38 -5.51
CA SER A 55 11.33 14.40 -4.57
C SER A 55 11.20 13.88 -3.14
N VAL A 56 12.29 13.88 -2.39
CA VAL A 56 12.36 13.40 -1.00
C VAL A 56 12.99 14.45 -0.09
N ASP A 57 12.74 14.32 1.22
CA ASP A 57 13.41 15.09 2.26
C ASP A 57 13.70 14.19 3.47
N PHE A 58 14.97 13.87 3.68
CA PHE A 58 15.43 13.04 4.81
C PHE A 58 16.25 13.84 5.83
N THR A 59 16.69 15.05 5.48
CA THR A 59 17.62 15.85 6.29
C THR A 59 17.15 17.30 6.49
N GLY A 60 15.87 17.59 6.26
CA GLY A 60 15.29 18.93 6.24
C GLY A 60 15.60 19.73 4.95
N LYS A 61 16.05 19.06 3.88
CA LYS A 61 16.29 19.67 2.57
C LYS A 61 15.75 18.77 1.47
N ARG A 62 14.94 19.35 0.60
CA ARG A 62 14.38 18.66 -0.56
C ARG A 62 15.45 18.29 -1.58
N ARG A 63 15.44 17.03 -2.01
CA ARG A 63 16.36 16.44 -3.00
C ARG A 63 15.58 15.53 -3.94
N THR A 64 16.06 15.39 -5.17
CA THR A 64 15.56 14.38 -6.10
C THR A 64 16.36 13.10 -5.88
N ALA A 65 15.68 11.97 -5.78
CA ALA A 65 16.26 10.66 -5.65
C ALA A 65 15.61 9.68 -6.63
N MET A 66 16.35 8.64 -6.99
CA MET A 66 15.81 7.53 -7.77
C MET A 66 14.99 6.62 -6.85
N ALA A 67 13.81 6.22 -7.30
CA ALA A 67 12.90 5.35 -6.58
C ALA A 67 12.48 4.17 -7.47
N ILE A 68 12.16 3.05 -6.84
CA ILE A 68 11.53 1.90 -7.50
C ILE A 68 10.13 1.76 -6.93
N ASN A 69 9.12 1.74 -7.80
CA ASN A 69 7.70 1.72 -7.42
C ASN A 69 7.31 2.83 -6.43
N GLY A 70 7.94 4.00 -6.55
CA GLY A 70 7.63 5.18 -5.73
C GLY A 70 8.14 5.13 -4.29
N SER A 71 9.01 4.17 -3.94
CA SER A 71 9.59 4.07 -2.60
C SER A 71 11.13 4.11 -2.61
N ILE A 72 11.69 4.55 -1.48
CA ILE A 72 13.12 4.55 -1.19
C ILE A 72 13.33 4.03 0.24
N PRO A 73 13.96 2.84 0.42
CA PRO A 73 14.33 1.87 -0.62
C PRO A 73 13.13 1.35 -1.43
N GLY A 74 13.40 0.75 -2.59
CA GLY A 74 12.39 0.05 -3.39
C GLY A 74 11.75 -1.15 -2.66
N PRO A 75 10.77 -1.83 -3.27
CA PRO A 75 10.13 -2.99 -2.66
C PRO A 75 11.13 -4.15 -2.48
N LEU A 76 10.95 -4.92 -1.40
CA LEU A 76 11.59 -6.22 -1.24
C LEU A 76 10.88 -7.23 -2.13
N LEU A 77 11.60 -7.85 -3.04
CA LEU A 77 11.06 -8.93 -3.85
C LEU A 77 11.35 -10.28 -3.18
N ARG A 78 10.37 -11.19 -3.18
CA ARG A 78 10.47 -12.51 -2.54
C ARG A 78 9.92 -13.60 -3.45
N TRP A 79 10.76 -14.57 -3.75
CA TRP A 79 10.41 -15.80 -4.47
C TRP A 79 11.12 -16.98 -3.82
N ARG A 80 10.90 -18.19 -4.32
CA ARG A 80 11.54 -19.41 -3.82
C ARG A 80 12.70 -19.83 -4.72
N GLU A 81 13.67 -20.50 -4.14
CA GLU A 81 14.71 -21.16 -4.93
C GLU A 81 14.09 -22.18 -5.89
N GLY A 82 14.58 -22.20 -7.13
CA GLY A 82 14.03 -23.03 -8.22
C GLY A 82 12.92 -22.36 -9.02
N ASP A 83 12.36 -21.23 -8.58
CA ASP A 83 11.37 -20.48 -9.35
C ASP A 83 12.02 -19.85 -10.60
N THR A 84 11.35 -19.96 -11.74
CA THR A 84 11.61 -19.08 -12.88
C THR A 84 10.78 -17.81 -12.70
N VAL A 85 11.46 -16.67 -12.66
CA VAL A 85 10.85 -15.37 -12.38
C VAL A 85 10.91 -14.46 -13.61
N THR A 86 9.83 -13.71 -13.84
CA THR A 86 9.76 -12.63 -14.84
C THR A 86 9.78 -11.27 -14.14
N LEU A 87 10.84 -10.49 -14.40
CA LEU A 87 10.90 -9.07 -14.00
C LEU A 87 10.66 -8.18 -15.22
N ARG A 88 9.57 -7.42 -15.19
CA ARG A 88 9.26 -6.37 -16.19
C ARG A 88 9.72 -5.04 -15.62
N VAL A 89 10.70 -4.42 -16.26
CA VAL A 89 11.31 -3.18 -15.78
C VAL A 89 10.96 -2.05 -16.73
N ARG A 90 10.37 -0.99 -16.19
CA ARG A 90 10.09 0.25 -16.89
C ARG A 90 10.99 1.36 -16.34
N ASN A 91 11.96 1.79 -17.13
CA ASN A 91 12.73 2.99 -16.84
C ASN A 91 11.96 4.24 -17.29
N ARG A 92 11.67 5.17 -16.35
CA ARG A 92 11.07 6.48 -16.63
C ARG A 92 12.05 7.64 -16.44
N LEU A 93 13.30 7.35 -16.10
CA LEU A 93 14.35 8.35 -16.01
C LEU A 93 14.69 8.90 -17.42
N PRO A 94 15.23 10.12 -17.51
CA PRO A 94 15.66 10.69 -18.78
C PRO A 94 16.99 10.12 -19.30
N HIS A 95 17.53 9.10 -18.65
CA HIS A 95 18.82 8.46 -18.96
C HIS A 95 18.73 6.95 -18.78
N ASP A 96 19.65 6.23 -19.43
CA ASP A 96 19.75 4.78 -19.33
C ASP A 96 20.11 4.32 -17.92
N THR A 97 19.66 3.11 -17.57
CA THR A 97 19.90 2.50 -16.26
C THR A 97 19.91 0.98 -16.35
N SER A 98 20.43 0.33 -15.32
CA SER A 98 20.51 -1.13 -15.21
C SER A 98 20.05 -1.58 -13.81
N ILE A 99 19.53 -2.80 -13.72
CA ILE A 99 19.29 -3.50 -12.43
C ILE A 99 20.37 -4.58 -12.29
N HIS A 100 21.03 -4.62 -11.13
CA HIS A 100 22.00 -5.64 -10.74
C HIS A 100 21.62 -6.22 -9.39
#